data_AF-A0A409VPA4-F1
#
_entry.id   AF-A0A409VPA4-F1
#
_cell.length_a   1.000
_cell.length_b   1.000
_cell.length_c   1.000
_cell.angle_alpha   90.00
_cell.angle_beta   90.00
_cell.angle_gamma   90.00
#
_symmetry.space_group_name_H-M   'P 1'
#
loop_
_entity.id
_entity.type
_entity.pdbx_description
1 polymer ?
#
loop_
_entity_poly.entity_id
_entity_poly.type
_entity_poly.pdbx_seq_one_letter_code
_entity_poly.pdbx_strand_id
1 'polypeptide(L)'
;MRMKRTPFYSLALFTAVLQSVFGVLAGFVNGRSPYLYIFGKLAGALSIATWIWIAILLRFNRRPQSSHFLCRSYMHFSSFVVFGVVWLAVGIMLATQMPWECRAKTLWCAAASFSSALAFCTSFLSMAAAAIIHTSASASGAGLSVNVAQIDKRELEMDFGTP
;
A
#
# COMPACT_ATOMS: atom_id res chain seq x y z
N MET A 1 -3.96 -5.15 -23.08
CA MET A 1 -3.43 -3.94 -22.42
C MET A 1 -2.77 -4.32 -21.12
N ARG A 2 -1.47 -4.02 -20.96
CA ARG A 2 -0.75 -4.28 -19.72
C ARG A 2 -0.88 -3.06 -18.80
N MET A 3 -1.38 -3.25 -17.58
CA MET A 3 -1.65 -2.13 -16.69
C MET A 3 -0.35 -1.54 -16.12
N LYS A 4 -0.19 -0.21 -16.23
CA LYS A 4 0.93 0.51 -15.61
C LYS A 4 0.85 0.38 -14.08
N ARG A 5 1.99 0.16 -13.43
CA ARG A 5 2.10 -0.04 -11.97
C ARG A 5 1.97 1.26 -11.17
N THR A 6 2.40 2.37 -11.76
CA THR A 6 2.40 3.72 -11.17
C THR A 6 1.08 4.16 -10.53
N PRO A 7 -0.11 4.00 -11.15
CA PRO A 7 -1.38 4.36 -10.53
C PRO A 7 -1.64 3.60 -9.22
N PHE A 8 -1.28 2.31 -9.14
CA PHE A 8 -1.46 1.52 -7.93
C PHE A 8 -0.51 1.96 -6.81
N TYR A 9 0.72 2.37 -7.15
CA TYR A 9 1.65 2.94 -6.18
C TYR A 9 1.14 4.27 -5.64
N SER A 10 0.62 5.13 -6.53
CA SER A 10 0.06 6.43 -6.15
C SER A 10 -1.20 6.29 -5.28
N LEU A 11 -2.09 5.34 -5.60
CA LEU A 11 -3.30 5.08 -4.81
C LEU A 11 -2.95 4.46 -3.45
N ALA A 12 -1.99 3.54 -3.39
CA ALA A 12 -1.49 2.99 -2.12
C ALA A 12 -0.82 4.08 -1.27
N LEU A 13 -0.05 4.98 -1.88
CA LEU A 13 0.53 6.13 -1.20
C LEU A 13 -0.54 7.08 -0.65
N PHE A 14 -1.53 7.42 -1.49
CA PHE A 14 -2.62 8.32 -1.10
C PHE A 14 -3.43 7.77 0.07
N THR A 15 -3.80 6.48 0.01
CA THR A 15 -4.53 5.82 1.10
C THR A 15 -3.70 5.78 2.39
N ALA A 16 -2.39 5.51 2.31
CA ALA A 16 -1.49 5.55 3.47
C ALA A 16 -1.30 6.98 4.05
N VAL A 17 -1.34 8.03 3.23
CA VAL A 17 -1.31 9.41 3.74
C VAL A 17 -2.59 9.74 4.49
N LEU A 18 -3.76 9.45 3.90
CA LEU A 18 -5.05 9.66 4.57
C LEU A 18 -5.17 8.84 5.86
N GLN A 19 -4.68 7.60 5.83
CA GLN A 19 -4.69 6.72 6.99
C GLN A 19 -3.81 7.24 8.13
N SER A 20 -2.80 8.08 7.85
CA SER A 20 -2.03 8.76 8.91
C SER A 20 -2.93 9.72 9.69
N VAL A 21 -3.82 10.44 9.01
CA VAL A 21 -4.77 11.37 9.64
C VAL A 21 -5.80 10.60 10.46
N PHE A 22 -6.51 9.66 9.85
CA PHE A 22 -7.59 8.94 10.53
C PHE A 22 -7.09 7.94 11.58
N GLY A 23 -5.94 7.30 11.37
CA GLY A 23 -5.30 6.41 12.33
C GLY A 23 -4.83 7.16 13.58
N VAL A 24 -4.17 8.31 13.40
CA VAL A 24 -3.77 9.18 14.53
C VAL A 24 -5.00 9.70 15.27
N LEU A 25 -6.01 10.20 14.56
CA LEU A 25 -7.26 10.63 15.19
C LEU A 25 -7.91 9.51 16.01
N ALA A 26 -8.02 8.29 15.48
CA ALA A 26 -8.54 7.15 16.22
C ALA A 26 -7.67 6.74 17.41
N GLY A 27 -6.34 6.95 17.33
CA GLY A 27 -5.38 6.58 18.36
C GLY A 27 -5.33 7.52 19.58
N PHE A 28 -5.80 8.76 19.44
CA PHE A 28 -5.86 9.75 20.52
C PHE A 28 -7.25 9.88 21.15
N VAL A 29 -8.20 9.03 20.74
CA VAL A 29 -9.58 9.05 21.23
C VAL A 29 -9.73 8.13 22.43
N ASN A 30 -10.20 8.68 23.54
CA ASN A 30 -10.77 7.92 24.65
C ASN A 30 -12.20 7.51 24.29
N GLY A 31 -12.31 6.53 23.40
CA GLY A 31 -13.57 5.93 22.97
C GLY A 31 -14.13 4.96 24.02
N ARG A 32 -15.28 4.35 23.71
CA ARG A 32 -15.83 3.25 24.52
C ARG A 32 -15.17 1.91 24.19
N SER A 33 -14.49 1.81 23.05
CA SER A 33 -13.74 0.62 22.67
C SER A 33 -12.48 0.47 23.54
N PRO A 34 -12.23 -0.73 24.11
CA PRO A 34 -11.05 -0.97 24.94
C PRO A 34 -9.73 -0.91 24.17
N TYR A 35 -9.74 -1.17 22.85
CA TYR A 35 -8.51 -1.35 22.06
C TYR A 35 -8.36 -0.37 20.90
N LEU A 36 -9.38 0.44 20.58
CA LEU A 36 -9.33 1.36 19.45
C LEU A 36 -8.17 2.36 19.55
N TYR A 37 -7.84 2.84 20.74
CA TYR A 37 -6.72 3.76 20.94
C TYR A 37 -5.37 3.10 20.60
N ILE A 38 -5.20 1.81 20.92
CA ILE A 38 -3.98 1.05 20.61
C ILE A 38 -3.90 0.82 19.11
N PHE A 39 -4.98 0.30 18.52
CA PHE A 39 -5.02 -0.04 17.11
C PHE A 39 -4.93 1.20 16.23
N GLY A 40 -5.51 2.33 16.65
CA GLY A 40 -5.37 3.62 15.98
C GLY A 40 -3.91 4.11 15.98
N LYS A 41 -3.21 4.07 17.13
CA LYS A 41 -1.78 4.42 17.20
C LYS A 41 -0.93 3.54 16.31
N LEU A 42 -1.15 2.22 16.35
CA LEU A 42 -0.45 1.27 15.48
C LEU A 42 -0.73 1.58 14.00
N ALA A 43 -1.99 1.80 13.65
CA ALA A 43 -2.38 2.11 12.28
C ALA A 43 -1.74 3.42 11.80
N GLY A 44 -1.73 4.48 12.63
CA GLY A 44 -1.08 5.75 12.30
C GLY A 44 0.44 5.61 12.11
N ALA A 45 1.13 4.93 13.02
CA ALA A 45 2.57 4.69 12.92
C ALA A 45 2.94 3.84 11.69
N LEU A 46 2.20 2.75 11.45
CA LEU A 46 2.37 1.91 10.26
C LEU A 46 2.08 2.68 8.98
N SER A 47 1.11 3.60 9.01
CA SER A 47 0.82 4.51 7.91
C SER A 47 2.02 5.36 7.53
N ILE A 48 2.66 5.96 8.54
CA ILE A 48 3.84 6.80 8.35
C ILE A 48 4.98 5.99 7.72
N ALA A 49 5.27 4.83 8.29
CA ALA A 49 6.30 3.94 7.75
C ALA A 49 5.97 3.50 6.31
N THR A 50 4.70 3.18 6.02
CA THR A 50 4.24 2.73 4.70
C THR A 50 4.44 3.80 3.64
N TRP A 51 3.97 5.03 3.87
CA TRP A 51 4.07 6.06 2.83
C TRP A 51 5.53 6.52 2.62
N ILE A 52 6.35 6.56 3.68
CA ILE A 52 7.80 6.82 3.55
C ILE A 52 8.46 5.74 2.69
N TRP A 53 8.17 4.47 2.94
CA TRP A 53 8.74 3.36 2.18
C TRP A 53 8.29 3.38 0.71
N ILE A 54 7.00 3.64 0.44
CA ILE A 54 6.50 3.78 -0.93
C ILE A 54 7.19 4.95 -1.64
N ALA A 55 7.42 6.09 -0.97
CA ALA A 55 8.14 7.23 -1.53
C ALA A 55 9.60 6.86 -1.90
N ILE A 56 10.28 6.07 -1.06
CA ILE A 56 11.60 5.53 -1.37
C ILE A 56 11.54 4.64 -2.61
N LEU A 57 10.63 3.66 -2.67
CA LEU A 57 10.49 2.77 -3.83
C LEU A 57 10.18 3.54 -5.12
N LEU A 58 9.32 4.56 -5.07
CA LEU A 58 9.01 5.43 -6.21
C LEU A 58 10.24 6.20 -6.71
N ARG A 59 11.12 6.65 -5.80
CA ARG A 59 12.37 7.33 -6.16
C ARG A 59 13.31 6.40 -6.94
N PHE A 60 13.36 5.13 -6.57
CA PHE A 60 14.20 4.11 -7.23
C PHE A 60 13.54 3.50 -8.47
N ASN A 61 12.23 3.67 -8.65
CA ASN A 61 11.49 3.20 -9.82
C ASN A 61 11.90 3.87 -11.15
N ARG A 62 12.57 5.03 -11.11
CA ARG A 62 12.96 5.79 -12.32
C ARG A 62 14.42 5.62 -12.73
N ARG A 63 15.11 4.58 -12.26
CA ARG A 63 16.56 4.39 -12.49
C ARG A 63 16.85 3.08 -13.26
N PRO A 64 16.70 3.07 -14.61
CA PRO A 64 16.84 1.85 -15.42
C PRO A 64 18.26 1.27 -15.48
N GLN A 65 19.29 2.08 -15.25
CA GLN A 65 20.69 1.65 -15.29
C GLN A 65 21.27 1.36 -13.89
N SER A 66 20.48 1.52 -12.83
CA SER A 66 20.93 1.29 -11.47
C SER A 66 20.92 -0.21 -11.15
N SER A 67 22.07 -0.73 -10.70
CA SER A 67 22.21 -2.10 -10.17
C SER A 67 21.75 -2.23 -8.71
N HIS A 68 21.31 -1.12 -8.11
CA HIS A 68 20.88 -1.08 -6.72
C HIS A 68 19.72 -2.05 -6.45
N PHE A 69 19.77 -2.75 -5.31
CA PHE A 69 18.77 -3.77 -4.96
C PHE A 69 17.34 -3.21 -4.90
N LEU A 70 17.17 -1.96 -4.47
CA LEU A 70 15.87 -1.27 -4.45
C LEU A 70 15.25 -1.04 -5.83
N CYS A 71 16.01 -1.15 -6.91
CA CYS A 71 15.46 -1.06 -8.27
C CYS A 71 14.97 -2.42 -8.80
N ARG A 72 15.20 -3.51 -8.08
CA ARG A 72 14.81 -4.86 -8.51
C ARG A 72 13.32 -5.10 -8.24
N SER A 73 12.66 -5.76 -9.20
CA SER A 73 11.23 -6.10 -9.11
C SER A 73 10.89 -6.91 -7.86
N TYR A 74 11.83 -7.72 -7.37
CA TYR A 74 11.72 -8.45 -6.11
C TYR A 74 11.44 -7.55 -4.89
N MET A 75 12.16 -6.43 -4.74
CA MET A 75 12.00 -5.54 -3.59
C MET A 75 10.64 -4.84 -3.61
N HIS A 76 10.23 -4.43 -4.79
CA HIS A 76 8.90 -3.84 -4.99
C HIS A 76 7.81 -4.88 -4.69
N PHE A 77 7.90 -6.07 -5.29
CA PHE A 77 6.94 -7.15 -5.08
C PHE A 77 6.80 -7.53 -3.60
N SER A 78 7.90 -7.87 -2.94
CA SER A 78 7.90 -8.27 -1.53
C SER A 78 7.35 -7.17 -0.62
N SER A 79 7.71 -5.90 -0.85
CA SER A 79 7.17 -4.77 -0.09
C SER A 79 5.65 -4.68 -0.18
N PHE A 80 5.09 -4.78 -1.39
CA PHE A 80 3.64 -4.70 -1.59
C PHE A 80 2.89 -5.93 -1.08
N VAL A 81 3.49 -7.13 -1.11
CA VAL A 81 2.91 -8.30 -0.44
C VAL A 81 2.85 -8.10 1.08
N VAL A 82 3.94 -7.63 1.69
CA VAL A 82 3.99 -7.33 3.12
C VAL A 82 2.95 -6.26 3.49
N PHE A 83 2.84 -5.19 2.70
CA PHE A 83 1.79 -4.19 2.90
C PHE A 83 0.38 -4.79 2.77
N GLY A 84 0.13 -5.62 1.77
CA GLY A 84 -1.14 -6.31 1.59
C GLY A 84 -1.58 -7.07 2.85
N VAL A 85 -0.68 -7.90 3.39
CA VAL A 85 -0.96 -8.74 4.57
C VAL A 85 -1.10 -7.90 5.84
N VAL A 86 -0.18 -6.97 6.09
CA VAL A 86 -0.18 -6.14 7.31
C VAL A 86 -1.42 -5.25 7.34
N TRP A 87 -1.75 -4.58 6.24
CA TRP A 87 -2.92 -3.70 6.18
C TRP A 87 -4.24 -4.46 6.23
N LEU A 88 -4.28 -5.71 5.75
CA LEU A 88 -5.45 -6.58 5.94
C LEU A 88 -5.68 -6.85 7.42
N ALA A 89 -4.62 -7.24 8.14
CA ALA A 89 -4.70 -7.51 9.57
C ALA A 89 -5.13 -6.25 10.35
N VAL A 90 -4.52 -5.10 10.06
CA VAL A 90 -4.90 -3.80 10.67
C VAL A 90 -6.36 -3.45 10.36
N GLY A 91 -6.82 -3.65 9.12
CA GLY A 91 -8.20 -3.41 8.71
C GLY A 91 -9.20 -4.24 9.52
N ILE A 92 -8.91 -5.54 9.72
CA ILE A 92 -9.71 -6.44 10.56
C ILE A 92 -9.69 -5.99 12.02
N MET A 93 -8.51 -5.68 12.57
CA MET A 93 -8.37 -5.21 13.95
C MET A 93 -9.22 -3.96 14.20
N LEU A 94 -9.19 -2.97 13.31
CA LEU A 94 -10.02 -1.77 13.41
C LEU A 94 -11.52 -2.08 13.24
N ALA A 95 -11.88 -2.94 12.29
CA ALA A 95 -13.27 -3.34 12.06
C ALA A 95 -13.91 -4.01 13.28
N THR A 96 -13.18 -4.86 13.99
CA THR A 96 -13.70 -5.53 15.20
C THR A 96 -14.05 -4.56 16.33
N GLN A 97 -13.48 -3.35 16.33
CA GLN A 97 -13.75 -2.34 17.36
C GLN A 97 -14.94 -1.43 17.01
N MET A 98 -15.38 -1.39 15.75
CA MET A 98 -16.47 -0.51 15.31
C MET A 98 -17.80 -0.69 16.06
N PRO A 99 -18.28 -1.91 16.39
CA PRO A 99 -19.58 -2.06 17.04
C PRO A 99 -19.68 -1.34 18.38
N TRP A 100 -18.57 -1.12 19.07
CA TRP A 100 -18.53 -0.41 20.35
C TRP A 100 -18.76 1.10 20.18
N GLU A 101 -18.14 1.70 19.16
CA GLU A 101 -18.28 3.12 18.85
C GLU A 101 -19.56 3.44 18.08
N CYS A 102 -19.95 2.59 17.13
CA CYS A 102 -21.10 2.83 16.27
C CYS A 102 -22.44 2.68 16.99
N ARG A 103 -22.54 1.80 17.99
CA ARG A 103 -23.72 1.74 18.88
C ARG A 103 -23.90 3.02 19.70
N ALA A 104 -22.80 3.72 19.99
CA ALA A 104 -22.83 4.99 20.72
C ALA A 104 -23.14 6.21 19.81
N LYS A 105 -23.30 6.01 18.49
CA LYS A 105 -23.57 7.07 17.49
C LYS A 105 -22.60 8.25 17.58
N THR A 106 -21.34 7.97 17.92
CA THR A 106 -20.30 8.99 18.07
C THR A 106 -19.66 9.31 16.71
N LEU A 107 -19.07 10.50 16.59
CA LEU A 107 -18.21 10.86 15.45
C LEU A 107 -17.06 9.85 15.27
N TRP A 108 -16.67 9.17 16.34
CA TRP A 108 -15.61 8.16 16.38
C TRP A 108 -15.95 6.89 15.62
N CYS A 109 -17.24 6.54 15.50
CA CYS A 109 -17.68 5.50 14.60
C CYS A 109 -17.29 5.82 13.15
N ALA A 110 -17.49 7.06 12.71
CA ALA A 110 -17.11 7.46 11.36
C ALA A 110 -15.59 7.41 11.18
N ALA A 111 -14.82 7.95 12.13
CA ALA A 111 -13.35 7.91 12.08
C ALA A 111 -12.79 6.48 12.04
N ALA A 112 -13.30 5.58 12.90
CA ALA A 112 -12.92 4.17 12.90
C ALA A 112 -13.32 3.46 11.60
N SER A 113 -14.50 3.78 11.06
CA SER A 113 -14.99 3.25 9.78
C SER A 113 -14.10 3.66 8.61
N PHE A 114 -13.78 4.95 8.50
CA PHE A 114 -12.86 5.45 7.48
C PHE A 114 -11.47 4.84 7.62
N SER A 115 -10.94 4.77 8.84
CA SER A 115 -9.62 4.17 9.11
C SER A 115 -9.55 2.70 8.69
N SER A 116 -10.57 1.91 8.98
CA SER A 116 -10.62 0.51 8.54
C SER A 116 -10.80 0.39 7.02
N ALA A 117 -11.68 1.20 6.42
CA ALA A 117 -11.89 1.19 4.97
C ALA A 117 -10.60 1.55 4.22
N LEU A 118 -9.88 2.56 4.69
CA LEU A 118 -8.57 2.94 4.14
C LEU A 118 -7.55 1.81 4.30
N ALA A 119 -7.49 1.14 5.45
CA ALA A 119 -6.63 -0.03 5.64
C ALA A 119 -6.94 -1.16 4.65
N PHE A 120 -8.22 -1.50 4.44
CA PHE A 120 -8.61 -2.48 3.42
C PHE A 120 -8.25 -2.02 2.00
N CYS A 121 -8.50 -0.76 1.66
CA CYS A 121 -8.11 -0.20 0.37
C CYS A 121 -6.60 -0.29 0.15
N THR A 122 -5.78 0.09 1.13
CA THR A 122 -4.31 -0.03 1.05
C THR A 122 -3.89 -1.49 0.87
N SER A 123 -4.55 -2.42 1.57
CA SER A 123 -4.30 -3.86 1.40
C SER A 123 -4.60 -4.33 -0.03
N PHE A 124 -5.80 -4.09 -0.55
CA PHE A 124 -6.20 -4.51 -1.89
C PHE A 124 -5.35 -3.86 -2.98
N LEU A 125 -5.07 -2.56 -2.88
CA LEU A 125 -4.22 -1.85 -3.83
C LEU A 125 -2.79 -2.37 -3.81
N SER A 126 -2.27 -2.72 -2.63
CA SER A 126 -0.94 -3.32 -2.51
C SER A 126 -0.88 -4.71 -3.13
N MET A 127 -1.88 -5.56 -2.88
CA MET A 127 -1.96 -6.88 -3.50
C MET A 127 -2.12 -6.80 -5.03
N ALA A 128 -2.92 -5.86 -5.53
CA ALA A 128 -3.03 -5.60 -6.96
C ALA A 128 -1.69 -5.15 -7.56
N ALA A 129 -0.97 -4.23 -6.90
CA ALA A 129 0.36 -3.82 -7.31
C ALA A 129 1.34 -5.00 -7.35
N ALA A 130 1.35 -5.86 -6.33
CA ALA A 130 2.17 -7.07 -6.28
C ALA A 130 1.85 -8.03 -7.44
N ALA A 131 0.57 -8.28 -7.72
CA ALA A 131 0.15 -9.13 -8.83
C ALA A 131 0.62 -8.57 -10.19
N ILE A 132 0.52 -7.26 -10.41
CA ILE A 132 0.98 -6.62 -11.65
C ILE A 132 2.51 -6.71 -11.75
N ILE A 133 3.25 -6.46 -10.66
CA ILE A 133 4.72 -6.60 -10.67
C ILE A 133 5.11 -8.04 -11.01
N HIS A 134 4.46 -9.03 -10.40
CA HIS A 134 4.76 -10.45 -10.64
C HIS A 134 4.48 -10.85 -12.09
N THR A 135 3.32 -10.47 -12.64
CA THR A 135 2.96 -10.80 -14.03
C THR A 135 3.88 -10.13 -15.03
N SER A 136 4.21 -8.85 -14.84
CA SER A 136 5.17 -8.15 -15.70
C SER A 136 6.59 -8.69 -15.58
N ALA A 137 7.05 -9.03 -14.38
CA ALA A 137 8.37 -9.61 -14.15
C ALA A 137 8.49 -11.01 -14.76
N SER A 138 7.47 -11.85 -14.61
CA SER A 138 7.44 -13.22 -15.15
C SER A 138 7.58 -13.24 -16.67
N ALA A 139 6.97 -12.28 -17.36
CA ALA A 139 7.09 -12.19 -18.81
C ALA A 139 8.40 -11.57 -19.32
N SER A 140 9.22 -11.01 -18.44
CA SER A 140 10.51 -10.42 -18.84
C SER A 140 11.57 -11.49 -19.16
N GLY A 141 11.35 -12.74 -18.75
CA GLY A 141 12.31 -13.85 -18.85
C GLY A 141 13.34 -13.89 -17.72
N ALA A 142 13.67 -12.74 -17.12
CA ALA A 142 14.57 -12.63 -15.96
C ALA A 142 13.84 -12.67 -14.60
N GLY A 143 12.51 -12.86 -14.60
CA GLY A 143 11.70 -12.96 -13.39
C GLY A 143 11.84 -11.74 -12.47
N LEU A 144 11.80 -11.95 -11.15
CA LEU A 144 11.83 -10.88 -10.15
C LEU A 144 13.20 -10.19 -10.00
N SER A 145 14.28 -10.72 -10.59
CA SER A 145 15.60 -10.06 -10.54
C SER A 145 15.74 -8.89 -11.50
N VAL A 146 14.83 -8.74 -12.46
CA VAL A 146 14.88 -7.64 -13.43
C VAL A 146 14.64 -6.28 -12.78
N ASN A 147 15.30 -5.24 -13.29
CA ASN A 147 15.07 -3.87 -12.87
C ASN A 147 13.66 -3.43 -13.32
N VAL A 148 12.90 -2.83 -12.40
CA VAL A 148 11.51 -2.43 -12.67
C VAL A 148 11.41 -1.44 -13.83
N ALA A 149 12.34 -0.48 -13.91
CA ALA A 149 12.35 0.53 -14.97
C ALA A 149 12.71 -0.05 -16.35
N GLN A 150 13.44 -1.17 -16.41
CA GLN A 150 13.70 -1.87 -17.67
C GLN A 150 12.44 -2.56 -18.20
N ILE A 151 11.59 -3.09 -17.30
CA ILE A 151 10.32 -3.66 -17.73
C ILE A 151 9.40 -2.56 -18.30
N ASP A 152 9.29 -1.42 -17.64
CA ASP A 152 8.47 -0.30 -18.11
C ASP A 152 8.92 0.19 -19.51
N LYS A 153 10.24 0.24 -19.77
CA LYS A 153 10.78 0.61 -21.09
C LYS A 153 10.40 -0.41 -22.16
N ARG A 154 10.57 -1.71 -21.88
CA ARG A 154 10.24 -2.79 -22.82
C ARG A 154 8.73 -2.83 -23.13
N GLU A 155 7.89 -2.56 -22.13
CA GLU A 155 6.44 -2.47 -22.32
C GLU A 155 6.04 -1.30 -23.24
N LEU A 156 6.70 -0.14 -23.12
CA LEU A 156 6.51 0.97 -24.04
C LEU A 156 6.97 0.63 -25.47
N GLU A 157 8.11 -0.04 -25.63
CA GLU A 157 8.61 -0.45 -26.96
C GLU A 157 7.65 -1.43 -27.65
N MET A 158 7.04 -2.36 -26.91
CA MET A 158 6.04 -3.30 -27.46
C MET A 158 4.70 -2.62 -27.83
N ASP A 159 4.22 -1.68 -27.02
CA ASP A 159 2.93 -1.01 -27.24
C ASP A 159 3.00 0.04 -28.37
N PHE A 160 4.15 0.66 -28.59
CA PHE A 160 4.34 1.71 -29.61
C PHE A 160 5.04 1.25 -30.88
N GLY A 161 5.43 -0.03 -30.98
CA GLY A 161 5.97 -0.60 -32.22
C GLY A 161 7.12 0.22 -32.78
N THR A 162 8.18 0.44 -32.00
CA THR A 162 9.45 0.89 -32.59
C THR A 162 10.22 -0.33 -33.11
N PRO A 163 10.85 -0.23 -34.31
CA PRO A 163 11.53 -1.33 -34.99
C PRO A 163 12.67 -1.96 -34.18
#